data_AF-A0A3D2UAL5-F1
#
_entry.id   AF-A0A3D2UAL5-F1
#
_cell.length_a   1.000
_cell.length_b   1.000
_cell.length_c   1.000
_cell.angle_alpha   90.00
_cell.angle_beta   90.00
_cell.angle_gamma   90.00
#
_symmetry.space_group_name_H-M   'P 1'
#
loop_
_entity.id
_entity.type
_entity.pdbx_description
1 polymer ?
#
loop_
_entity_poly.entity_id
_entity_poly.type
_entity_poly.pdbx_seq_one_letter_code
_entity_poly.pdbx_strand_id
1 'polypeptide(L)'
;MLLTSWIDSMRRTWRQRRNRRVVLRNRREVAPRASIVEQLEDRTLLSAIVIESVGTGEGVSIDTVAVVGSGTVEEPEFTSIVIREVEINPDSGEGVVIDLAGDSAGKLRLDSIVIESAIINGTGAAAVDLRLDDVVLSDLVIDGATINGESGSAVNITLHDSEVADLTVLNSQVAGHLGAGVAVSLDGSTVGSFNVVGTESDGVAVIGVSGDDGVTAGVTAPASGGPVQLQTLSHGLSDGDTVHVAGVVGDAAVNGRHVVTVVDGNHIVLDTSELAR
;
A
#
# COMPACT_ATOMS: atom_id res chain seq x y z
N MET A 1 3.30 -32.00 -15.95
CA MET A 1 2.20 -32.21 -14.98
C MET A 1 2.07 -30.94 -14.14
N LEU A 2 1.48 -29.87 -14.66
CA LEU A 2 1.46 -28.56 -13.98
C LEU A 2 0.11 -27.82 -14.06
N LEU A 3 -0.92 -28.41 -14.68
CA LEU A 3 -2.24 -27.79 -14.86
C LEU A 3 -3.24 -28.07 -13.73
N THR A 4 -2.87 -28.88 -12.73
CA THR A 4 -3.79 -29.27 -11.63
C THR A 4 -3.54 -28.54 -10.30
N SER A 5 -2.44 -27.80 -10.17
CA SER A 5 -2.03 -27.20 -8.89
C SER A 5 -2.85 -25.95 -8.53
N TRP A 6 -3.02 -25.03 -9.47
CA TRP A 6 -3.73 -23.76 -9.25
C TRP A 6 -5.22 -23.94 -9.01
N ILE A 7 -5.85 -24.85 -9.78
CA ILE A 7 -7.26 -25.22 -9.60
C ILE A 7 -7.49 -25.86 -8.22
N ASP A 8 -6.59 -26.70 -7.72
CA ASP A 8 -6.74 -27.35 -6.39
C ASP A 8 -6.41 -26.44 -5.20
N SER A 9 -5.64 -25.38 -5.41
CA SER A 9 -5.40 -24.33 -4.42
C SER A 9 -6.65 -23.47 -4.23
N MET A 10 -7.19 -22.91 -5.32
CA MET A 10 -8.44 -22.15 -5.28
C MET A 10 -9.61 -22.99 -4.76
N ARG A 11 -9.72 -24.27 -5.16
CA ARG A 11 -10.82 -25.12 -4.71
C ARG A 11 -10.81 -25.35 -3.19
N ARG A 12 -9.66 -25.27 -2.52
CA ARG A 12 -9.53 -25.43 -1.06
C ARG A 12 -9.94 -24.17 -0.30
N THR A 13 -9.50 -22.99 -0.72
CA THR A 13 -9.90 -21.70 -0.11
C THR A 13 -11.39 -21.41 -0.29
N TRP A 14 -11.97 -21.76 -1.45
CA TRP A 14 -13.41 -21.58 -1.69
C TRP A 14 -14.30 -22.53 -0.88
N ARG A 15 -13.83 -23.75 -0.56
CA ARG A 15 -14.56 -24.70 0.31
C ARG A 15 -14.56 -24.26 1.78
N GLN A 16 -13.49 -23.63 2.26
CA GLN A 16 -13.44 -23.08 3.62
C GLN A 16 -14.43 -21.93 3.83
N ARG A 17 -14.63 -21.06 2.82
CA ARG A 17 -15.62 -19.96 2.90
C ARG A 17 -17.07 -20.43 2.83
N ARG A 18 -17.40 -21.49 2.07
CA ARG A 18 -18.80 -22.01 1.98
C ARG A 18 -19.29 -22.68 3.26
N ASN A 19 -18.44 -23.40 4.00
CA ASN A 19 -18.89 -24.09 5.21
C ASN A 19 -19.23 -23.17 6.39
N ARG A 20 -18.79 -21.90 6.36
CA ARG A 20 -19.15 -20.90 7.38
C ARG A 20 -20.53 -20.25 7.17
N ARG A 21 -21.09 -20.30 5.96
CA ARG A 21 -22.42 -19.72 5.64
C ARG A 21 -23.58 -20.73 5.64
N VAL A 22 -23.32 -22.04 5.75
CA VAL A 22 -24.35 -23.09 5.61
C VAL A 22 -25.11 -23.40 6.93
N VAL A 23 -24.70 -22.84 8.07
CA VAL A 23 -25.34 -23.16 9.37
C VAL A 23 -26.53 -22.25 9.72
N LEU A 24 -26.92 -21.26 8.90
CA LEU A 24 -27.93 -20.27 9.32
C LEU A 24 -29.14 -20.04 8.39
N ARG A 25 -29.50 -20.96 7.48
CA ARG A 25 -30.80 -20.86 6.78
C ARG A 25 -31.46 -22.21 6.53
N ASN A 26 -31.99 -22.78 7.60
CA ASN A 26 -33.07 -23.75 7.52
C ASN A 26 -34.33 -23.13 8.13
N ARG A 27 -35.16 -22.49 7.29
CA ARG A 27 -36.62 -22.38 7.41
C ARG A 27 -37.17 -21.43 6.32
N ARG A 28 -37.98 -22.01 5.43
CA ARG A 28 -39.17 -21.45 4.72
C ARG A 28 -38.97 -20.11 4.01
N GLU A 29 -39.14 -19.97 2.71
CA GLU A 29 -40.39 -20.25 1.97
C GLU A 29 -40.13 -20.19 0.45
N VAL A 30 -40.92 -20.96 -0.29
CA VAL A 30 -40.92 -21.08 -1.75
C VAL A 30 -41.65 -19.88 -2.36
N ALA A 31 -41.03 -19.20 -3.33
CA ALA A 31 -41.70 -18.32 -4.29
C ALA A 31 -41.07 -18.50 -5.70
N PRO A 32 -41.86 -18.34 -6.78
CA PRO A 32 -41.57 -18.92 -8.09
C PRO A 32 -40.52 -18.13 -8.88
N ARG A 33 -39.83 -18.87 -9.76
CA ARG A 33 -38.83 -18.40 -10.72
C ARG A 33 -39.36 -17.24 -11.58
N ALA A 34 -38.94 -16.02 -11.28
CA ALA A 34 -38.84 -14.97 -12.28
C ALA A 34 -37.50 -15.17 -13.01
N SER A 35 -37.53 -15.43 -14.31
CA SER A 35 -36.36 -15.33 -15.17
C SER A 35 -35.98 -13.86 -15.25
N ILE A 36 -35.18 -13.40 -14.29
CA ILE A 36 -34.47 -12.14 -14.39
C ILE A 36 -33.37 -12.42 -15.42
N VAL A 37 -33.62 -12.00 -16.65
CA VAL A 37 -32.54 -11.63 -17.55
C VAL A 37 -31.88 -10.45 -16.84
N GLU A 38 -30.87 -10.71 -16.02
CA GLU A 38 -29.97 -9.66 -15.55
C GLU A 38 -29.43 -9.00 -16.82
N GLN A 39 -29.75 -7.73 -16.99
CA GLN A 39 -29.13 -6.92 -18.03
C GLN A 39 -27.62 -7.07 -17.85
N LEU A 40 -26.93 -7.45 -18.91
CA LEU A 40 -25.47 -7.60 -18.94
C LEU A 40 -24.72 -6.31 -18.54
N GLU A 41 -25.47 -5.20 -18.43
CA GLU A 41 -25.03 -3.85 -18.10
C GLU A 41 -24.72 -3.66 -16.60
N ASP A 42 -25.26 -4.51 -15.71
CA ASP A 42 -24.98 -4.49 -14.25
C ASP A 42 -23.81 -5.40 -13.84
N ARG A 43 -23.17 -6.09 -14.79
CA ARG A 43 -21.85 -6.65 -14.54
C ARG A 43 -20.88 -5.49 -14.58
N THR A 44 -20.50 -4.97 -13.42
CA THR A 44 -19.29 -4.14 -13.30
C THR A 44 -18.18 -4.88 -14.03
N LEU A 45 -17.86 -4.44 -15.24
CA LEU A 45 -16.74 -4.96 -15.99
C LEU A 45 -15.53 -4.68 -15.09
N LEU A 46 -14.79 -5.72 -14.71
CA LEU A 46 -13.47 -5.54 -14.09
C LEU A 46 -12.67 -4.65 -15.05
N SER A 47 -12.53 -3.38 -14.71
CA SER A 47 -11.78 -2.44 -15.51
C SER A 47 -10.33 -2.56 -15.09
N ALA A 48 -9.54 -3.21 -15.95
CA ALA A 48 -8.16 -3.49 -15.67
C ALA A 48 -7.26 -2.98 -16.81
N ILE A 49 -6.15 -2.37 -16.44
CA ILE A 49 -5.01 -2.20 -17.33
C ILE A 49 -4.29 -3.54 -17.36
N VAL A 50 -4.16 -4.15 -18.54
CA VAL A 50 -3.49 -5.44 -18.71
C VAL A 50 -2.30 -5.30 -19.63
N ILE A 51 -1.11 -5.67 -19.15
CA ILE A 51 0.14 -5.70 -19.90
C ILE A 51 0.52 -7.16 -20.15
N GLU A 52 0.49 -7.56 -21.43
CA GLU A 52 0.87 -8.90 -21.89
C GLU A 52 2.00 -8.88 -22.94
N SER A 53 2.40 -7.68 -23.37
CA SER A 53 3.56 -7.49 -24.26
C SER A 53 4.12 -6.08 -24.13
N VAL A 54 5.42 -5.95 -24.37
CA VAL A 54 6.18 -4.69 -24.35
C VAL A 54 7.16 -4.71 -25.51
N GLY A 55 7.53 -3.54 -26.04
CA GLY A 55 8.55 -3.42 -27.07
C GLY A 55 9.92 -3.89 -26.56
N THR A 56 10.80 -4.31 -27.48
CA THR A 56 12.17 -4.67 -27.12
C THR A 56 12.93 -3.45 -26.61
N GLY A 57 13.61 -3.56 -25.47
CA GLY A 57 14.36 -2.46 -24.87
C GLY A 57 13.50 -1.46 -24.11
N GLU A 58 12.18 -1.67 -24.05
CA GLU A 58 11.24 -0.77 -23.37
C GLU A 58 10.87 -1.30 -21.98
N GLY A 59 10.65 -0.36 -21.05
CA GLY A 59 10.01 -0.61 -19.75
C GLY A 59 8.52 -0.25 -19.79
N VAL A 60 7.83 -0.53 -18.69
CA VAL A 60 6.43 -0.17 -18.46
C VAL A 60 6.37 0.95 -17.44
N SER A 61 5.67 2.03 -17.76
CA SER A 61 5.37 3.11 -16.82
C SER A 61 3.87 3.32 -16.78
N ILE A 62 3.29 3.25 -15.58
CA ILE A 62 1.87 3.52 -15.34
C ILE A 62 1.80 4.62 -14.29
N ASP A 63 1.12 5.73 -14.63
CA ASP A 63 0.90 6.84 -13.73
C ASP A 63 -0.57 6.95 -13.30
N THR A 64 -0.86 7.81 -12.34
CA THR A 64 -2.23 8.07 -11.87
C THR A 64 -3.19 8.42 -13.02
N VAL A 65 -2.72 9.18 -14.02
CA VAL A 65 -3.57 9.65 -15.12
C VAL A 65 -4.04 8.46 -15.98
N ALA A 66 -3.15 7.51 -16.25
CA ALA A 66 -3.47 6.29 -16.99
C ALA A 66 -4.54 5.44 -16.26
N VAL A 67 -4.49 5.39 -14.93
CA VAL A 67 -5.41 4.61 -14.10
C VAL A 67 -6.77 5.29 -13.94
N VAL A 68 -6.76 6.60 -13.62
CA VAL A 68 -7.98 7.38 -13.44
C VAL A 68 -8.73 7.51 -14.76
N GLY A 69 -8.03 7.73 -15.88
CA GLY A 69 -8.64 7.86 -17.20
C GLY A 69 -9.72 8.94 -17.22
N SER A 70 -10.96 8.53 -17.53
CA SER A 70 -12.15 9.38 -17.52
C SER A 70 -12.90 9.43 -16.17
N GLY A 71 -12.45 8.67 -15.17
CA GLY A 71 -13.00 8.60 -13.82
C GLY A 71 -12.46 9.68 -12.87
N THR A 72 -12.52 9.37 -11.58
CA THR A 72 -11.96 10.20 -10.48
C THR A 72 -10.97 9.37 -9.66
N VAL A 73 -10.26 9.96 -8.70
CA VAL A 73 -9.37 9.17 -7.82
C VAL A 73 -10.13 8.17 -6.94
N GLU A 74 -11.35 8.51 -6.49
CA GLU A 74 -12.16 7.60 -5.66
C GLU A 74 -12.87 6.53 -6.49
N GLU A 75 -13.13 6.81 -7.77
CA GLU A 75 -13.78 5.92 -8.74
C GLU A 75 -13.02 5.98 -10.08
N PRO A 76 -11.81 5.38 -10.16
CA PRO A 76 -11.00 5.45 -11.37
C PRO A 76 -11.63 4.63 -12.50
N GLU A 77 -11.30 4.97 -13.74
CA GLU A 77 -11.71 4.18 -14.90
C GLU A 77 -11.24 2.73 -14.78
N PHE A 78 -10.00 2.52 -14.31
CA PHE A 78 -9.44 1.19 -14.06
C PHE A 78 -9.20 0.97 -12.56
N THR A 79 -9.78 -0.09 -12.01
CA THR A 79 -9.59 -0.46 -10.60
C THR A 79 -8.51 -1.52 -10.40
N SER A 80 -7.93 -2.06 -11.49
CA SER A 80 -6.87 -3.07 -11.40
C SER A 80 -5.76 -2.86 -12.42
N ILE A 81 -4.54 -3.27 -12.05
CA ILE A 81 -3.38 -3.34 -12.94
C ILE A 81 -2.88 -4.77 -12.93
N VAL A 82 -2.73 -5.38 -14.12
CA VAL A 82 -2.26 -6.77 -14.27
C VAL A 82 -1.13 -6.81 -15.29
N ILE A 83 0.05 -7.22 -14.85
CA ILE A 83 1.22 -7.46 -15.70
C ILE A 83 1.43 -8.97 -15.69
N ARG A 84 1.25 -9.64 -16.83
CA ARG A 84 1.31 -11.11 -16.85
C ARG A 84 1.92 -11.70 -18.10
N GLU A 85 2.54 -12.86 -17.91
CA GLU A 85 3.08 -13.70 -19.00
C GLU A 85 3.95 -12.90 -20.00
N VAL A 86 4.66 -11.89 -19.50
CA VAL A 86 5.41 -10.92 -20.29
C VAL A 86 6.87 -10.89 -19.85
N GLU A 87 7.76 -10.66 -20.82
CA GLU A 87 9.18 -10.41 -20.58
C GLU A 87 9.48 -8.93 -20.82
N ILE A 88 10.05 -8.26 -19.82
CA ILE A 88 10.33 -6.82 -19.81
C ILE A 88 11.83 -6.63 -19.54
N ASN A 89 12.52 -6.11 -20.55
CA ASN A 89 13.98 -5.93 -20.58
C ASN A 89 14.28 -4.51 -21.09
N PRO A 90 14.26 -3.49 -20.23
CA PRO A 90 14.55 -2.12 -20.64
C PRO A 90 16.04 -1.97 -20.98
N ASP A 91 16.37 -1.13 -21.97
CA ASP A 91 17.77 -0.81 -22.30
C ASP A 91 18.47 -0.02 -21.18
N SER A 92 17.69 0.65 -20.32
CA SER A 92 18.16 1.39 -19.14
C SER A 92 17.01 1.65 -18.16
N GLY A 93 17.30 1.72 -16.87
CA GLY A 93 16.34 2.07 -15.84
C GLY A 93 15.50 0.89 -15.38
N GLU A 94 14.35 1.18 -14.77
CA GLU A 94 13.44 0.19 -14.22
C GLU A 94 12.65 -0.54 -15.32
N GLY A 95 12.35 -1.82 -15.07
CA GLY A 95 11.49 -2.61 -15.96
C GLY A 95 10.03 -2.20 -15.84
N VAL A 96 9.53 -2.08 -14.61
CA VAL A 96 8.17 -1.62 -14.31
C VAL A 96 8.24 -0.48 -13.31
N VAL A 97 7.59 0.62 -13.64
CA VAL A 97 7.33 1.75 -12.75
C VAL A 97 5.81 1.93 -12.66
N ILE A 98 5.28 1.87 -11.44
CA ILE A 98 3.90 2.24 -11.15
C ILE A 98 3.97 3.37 -10.14
N ASP A 99 3.57 4.57 -10.56
CA ASP A 99 3.64 5.79 -9.77
C ASP A 99 2.24 6.37 -9.62
N LEU A 100 1.61 6.05 -8.50
CA LEU A 100 0.22 6.35 -8.23
C LEU A 100 0.09 7.24 -7.02
N ALA A 101 -0.74 8.26 -7.17
CA ALA A 101 -1.02 9.26 -6.16
C ALA A 101 -2.53 9.50 -6.05
N GLY A 102 -3.01 9.72 -4.82
CA GLY A 102 -4.29 10.40 -4.59
C GLY A 102 -4.24 11.87 -5.06
N ASP A 103 -5.31 12.59 -4.78
CA ASP A 103 -5.38 14.03 -5.02
C ASP A 103 -5.99 14.78 -3.83
N SER A 104 -6.22 16.09 -4.00
CA SER A 104 -6.79 16.92 -2.94
C SER A 104 -8.25 16.58 -2.60
N ALA A 105 -8.94 15.79 -3.43
CA ALA A 105 -10.29 15.31 -3.17
C ALA A 105 -10.29 13.99 -2.40
N GLY A 106 -9.22 13.17 -2.48
CA GLY A 106 -9.09 11.97 -1.68
C GLY A 106 -8.03 10.99 -2.16
N LYS A 107 -8.04 9.81 -1.54
CA LYS A 107 -7.13 8.71 -1.87
C LYS A 107 -7.53 8.00 -3.16
N LEU A 108 -6.55 7.58 -3.97
CA LEU A 108 -6.79 6.74 -5.14
C LEU A 108 -7.23 5.34 -4.69
N ARG A 109 -8.35 4.82 -5.20
CA ARG A 109 -8.87 3.50 -4.79
C ARG A 109 -8.72 2.44 -5.87
N LEU A 110 -8.00 1.38 -5.55
CA LEU A 110 -7.78 0.24 -6.43
C LEU A 110 -8.15 -1.08 -5.75
N ASP A 111 -8.65 -2.00 -6.55
CA ASP A 111 -8.87 -3.38 -6.13
C ASP A 111 -7.54 -4.12 -6.09
N SER A 112 -6.76 -4.10 -7.17
CA SER A 112 -5.55 -4.91 -7.24
C SER A 112 -4.43 -4.40 -8.15
N ILE A 113 -3.20 -4.70 -7.76
CA ILE A 113 -2.01 -4.64 -8.62
C ILE A 113 -1.40 -6.04 -8.61
N VAL A 114 -1.29 -6.67 -9.77
CA VAL A 114 -0.85 -8.05 -9.91
C VAL A 114 0.28 -8.16 -10.93
N ILE A 115 1.38 -8.77 -10.54
CA ILE A 115 2.48 -9.20 -11.42
C ILE A 115 2.51 -10.73 -11.41
N GLU A 116 2.13 -11.38 -12.50
CA GLU A 116 1.95 -12.84 -12.56
C GLU A 116 2.77 -13.47 -13.68
N SER A 117 3.62 -14.44 -13.37
CA SER A 117 4.39 -15.22 -14.36
C SER A 117 5.19 -14.33 -15.34
N ALA A 118 5.61 -13.15 -14.89
CA ALA A 118 6.39 -12.20 -15.69
C ALA A 118 7.89 -12.38 -15.43
N ILE A 119 8.70 -12.04 -16.43
CA ILE A 119 10.15 -11.89 -16.31
C ILE A 119 10.45 -10.40 -16.43
N ILE A 120 10.97 -9.79 -15.37
CA ILE A 120 11.21 -8.35 -15.32
C ILE A 120 12.65 -8.10 -14.91
N ASN A 121 13.40 -7.42 -15.75
CA ASN A 121 14.76 -7.01 -15.45
C ASN A 121 14.83 -5.49 -15.34
N GLY A 122 15.68 -5.00 -14.43
CA GLY A 122 16.09 -3.60 -14.37
C GLY A 122 17.51 -3.47 -14.89
N THR A 123 17.82 -2.38 -15.59
CA THR A 123 19.15 -2.15 -16.18
C THR A 123 19.81 -0.95 -15.51
N GLY A 124 20.75 -1.21 -14.61
CA GLY A 124 21.33 -0.20 -13.72
C GLY A 124 20.38 0.37 -12.65
N ALA A 125 19.21 -0.24 -12.44
CA ALA A 125 18.18 0.17 -11.49
C ALA A 125 17.47 -1.06 -10.86
N ALA A 126 16.43 -0.80 -10.06
CA ALA A 126 15.49 -1.84 -9.64
C ALA A 126 14.72 -2.39 -10.85
N ALA A 127 14.19 -3.60 -10.76
CA ALA A 127 13.36 -4.15 -11.82
C ALA A 127 11.91 -3.67 -11.73
N VAL A 128 11.38 -3.59 -10.51
CA VAL A 128 10.03 -3.11 -10.23
C VAL A 128 10.11 -2.00 -9.19
N ASP A 129 9.56 -0.84 -9.50
CA ASP A 129 9.38 0.26 -8.55
C ASP A 129 7.91 0.66 -8.48
N LEU A 130 7.30 0.44 -7.31
CA LEU A 130 5.91 0.79 -7.02
C LEU A 130 5.91 1.93 -6.01
N ARG A 131 5.44 3.11 -6.40
CA ARG A 131 5.27 4.27 -5.54
C ARG A 131 3.78 4.54 -5.40
N LEU A 132 3.27 4.37 -4.20
CA LEU A 132 1.87 4.54 -3.87
C LEU A 132 1.79 5.63 -2.79
N ASP A 133 1.24 6.78 -3.17
CA ASP A 133 1.01 7.94 -2.31
C ASP A 133 -0.49 8.18 -2.18
N ASP A 134 -1.03 8.23 -0.97
CA ASP A 134 -2.48 8.36 -0.77
C ASP A 134 -3.30 7.32 -1.56
N VAL A 135 -2.89 6.04 -1.55
CA VAL A 135 -3.59 4.96 -2.25
C VAL A 135 -4.25 4.01 -1.27
N VAL A 136 -5.49 3.62 -1.55
CA VAL A 136 -6.18 2.49 -0.92
C VAL A 136 -6.18 1.33 -1.90
N LEU A 137 -5.48 0.25 -1.57
CA LEU A 137 -5.32 -0.94 -2.40
C LEU A 137 -5.73 -2.18 -1.63
N SER A 138 -6.60 -3.02 -2.22
CA SER A 138 -6.95 -4.29 -1.56
C SER A 138 -5.82 -5.30 -1.68
N ASP A 139 -5.36 -5.58 -2.90
CA ASP A 139 -4.38 -6.65 -3.15
C ASP A 139 -3.18 -6.14 -3.96
N LEU A 140 -1.97 -6.28 -3.41
CA LEU A 140 -0.71 -6.18 -4.15
C LEU A 140 -0.06 -7.57 -4.21
N VAL A 141 -0.03 -8.18 -5.39
CA VAL A 141 0.41 -9.55 -5.58
C VAL A 141 1.51 -9.67 -6.62
N ILE A 142 2.59 -10.37 -6.27
CA ILE A 142 3.61 -10.83 -7.19
C ILE A 142 3.61 -12.36 -7.12
N ASP A 143 3.27 -13.05 -8.21
CA ASP A 143 3.17 -14.51 -8.27
C ASP A 143 3.96 -15.10 -9.44
N GLY A 144 4.78 -16.12 -9.17
CA GLY A 144 5.45 -16.89 -10.21
C GLY A 144 6.41 -16.07 -11.08
N ALA A 145 6.81 -14.88 -10.63
CA ALA A 145 7.62 -13.95 -11.40
C ALA A 145 9.12 -14.23 -11.22
N THR A 146 9.91 -13.87 -12.22
CA THR A 146 11.38 -13.78 -12.12
C THR A 146 11.76 -12.31 -12.26
N ILE A 147 12.26 -11.72 -11.18
CA ILE A 147 12.51 -10.28 -11.08
C ILE A 147 13.98 -10.05 -10.71
N ASN A 148 14.76 -9.40 -11.58
CA ASN A 148 16.18 -9.16 -11.35
C ASN A 148 16.52 -7.67 -11.45
N GLY A 149 16.87 -7.05 -10.32
CA GLY A 149 17.40 -5.69 -10.28
C GLY A 149 18.91 -5.69 -10.41
N GLU A 150 19.45 -4.72 -11.15
CA GLU A 150 20.91 -4.55 -11.32
C GLU A 150 21.50 -3.49 -10.38
N SER A 151 20.67 -2.76 -9.64
CA SER A 151 21.11 -1.81 -8.61
C SER A 151 20.09 -1.71 -7.47
N GLY A 152 20.55 -1.89 -6.24
CA GLY A 152 19.70 -1.84 -5.05
C GLY A 152 18.79 -3.07 -4.92
N SER A 153 17.54 -2.84 -4.52
CA SER A 153 16.56 -3.92 -4.44
C SER A 153 15.94 -4.25 -5.79
N ALA A 154 15.50 -5.49 -6.00
CA ALA A 154 14.84 -5.88 -7.25
C ALA A 154 13.42 -5.31 -7.34
N VAL A 155 12.69 -5.39 -6.23
CA VAL A 155 11.35 -4.84 -6.06
C VAL A 155 11.39 -3.80 -4.96
N ASN A 156 11.10 -2.55 -5.31
CA ASN A 156 10.87 -1.47 -4.36
C ASN A 156 9.37 -1.18 -4.30
N ILE A 157 8.83 -1.14 -3.08
CA ILE A 157 7.44 -0.76 -2.82
C ILE A 157 7.50 0.38 -1.80
N THR A 158 7.22 1.59 -2.26
CA THR A 158 7.20 2.79 -1.43
C THR A 158 5.76 3.17 -1.17
N LEU A 159 5.35 3.09 0.09
CA LEU A 159 4.03 3.49 0.55
C LEU A 159 4.17 4.78 1.35
N HIS A 160 3.45 5.81 0.91
CA HIS A 160 3.28 7.08 1.62
C HIS A 160 1.77 7.29 1.85
N ASP A 161 1.37 7.50 3.11
CA ASP A 161 -0.04 7.65 3.52
C ASP A 161 -1.00 6.65 2.86
N SER A 162 -0.56 5.41 2.63
CA SER A 162 -1.31 4.43 1.85
C SER A 162 -1.83 3.27 2.70
N GLU A 163 -2.95 2.71 2.30
CA GLU A 163 -3.59 1.55 2.93
C GLU A 163 -3.56 0.37 1.95
N VAL A 164 -2.72 -0.62 2.23
CA VAL A 164 -2.68 -1.88 1.45
C VAL A 164 -3.21 -3.01 2.32
N ALA A 165 -4.31 -3.65 1.92
CA ALA A 165 -4.89 -4.71 2.75
C ALA A 165 -3.97 -5.95 2.78
N ASP A 166 -3.58 -6.46 1.61
CA ASP A 166 -2.70 -7.62 1.49
C ASP A 166 -1.56 -7.35 0.48
N LEU A 167 -0.31 -7.51 0.93
CA LEU A 167 0.90 -7.48 0.11
C LEU A 167 1.53 -8.87 0.12
N THR A 168 1.57 -9.53 -1.04
CA THR A 168 2.05 -10.91 -1.15
C THR A 168 3.02 -11.10 -2.31
N VAL A 169 4.20 -11.64 -2.02
CA VAL A 169 5.16 -12.14 -3.02
C VAL A 169 5.23 -13.65 -2.90
N LEU A 170 4.80 -14.38 -3.92
CA LEU A 170 4.63 -15.82 -3.85
C LEU A 170 5.25 -16.57 -5.03
N ASN A 171 5.82 -17.74 -4.76
CA ASN A 171 6.41 -18.65 -5.74
C ASN A 171 7.35 -17.98 -6.76
N SER A 172 8.04 -16.91 -6.36
CA SER A 172 8.81 -16.06 -7.29
C SER A 172 10.32 -16.20 -7.05
N GLN A 173 11.11 -15.75 -8.02
CA GLN A 173 12.55 -15.54 -7.86
C GLN A 173 12.81 -14.03 -7.94
N VAL A 174 13.41 -13.46 -6.90
CA VAL A 174 13.60 -12.01 -6.76
C VAL A 174 15.04 -11.70 -6.36
N ALA A 175 15.85 -11.32 -7.35
CA ALA A 175 17.29 -11.10 -7.17
C ALA A 175 17.61 -9.61 -7.19
N GLY A 176 18.14 -9.08 -6.09
CA GLY A 176 18.57 -7.69 -5.96
C GLY A 176 20.08 -7.58 -6.07
N HIS A 177 20.60 -6.44 -6.51
CA HIS A 177 22.05 -6.22 -6.57
C HIS A 177 22.50 -5.21 -5.52
N LEU A 178 23.22 -5.67 -4.51
CA LEU A 178 23.68 -4.84 -3.36
C LEU A 178 22.54 -4.34 -2.45
N GLY A 179 21.33 -4.89 -2.59
CA GLY A 179 20.16 -4.63 -1.76
C GLY A 179 19.37 -5.90 -1.43
N ALA A 180 18.18 -5.75 -0.85
CA ALA A 180 17.26 -6.86 -0.63
C ALA A 180 16.60 -7.28 -1.95
N GLY A 181 16.13 -8.52 -2.10
CA GLY A 181 15.31 -8.84 -3.28
C GLY A 181 14.01 -8.01 -3.28
N VAL A 182 13.31 -7.99 -2.14
CA VAL A 182 12.11 -7.18 -1.94
C VAL A 182 12.36 -6.16 -0.82
N ALA A 183 12.10 -4.89 -1.10
CA ALA A 183 12.10 -3.81 -0.12
C ALA A 183 10.73 -3.12 -0.08
N VAL A 184 10.18 -2.99 1.13
CA VAL A 184 8.95 -2.24 1.38
C VAL A 184 9.27 -1.08 2.32
N SER A 185 8.99 0.13 1.88
CA SER A 185 9.11 1.37 2.65
C SER A 185 7.72 1.81 3.09
N LEU A 186 7.56 2.05 4.39
CA LEU A 186 6.30 2.47 5.00
C LEU A 186 6.50 3.85 5.63
N ASP A 187 5.79 4.86 5.10
CA ASP A 187 5.68 6.20 5.66
C ASP A 187 4.21 6.56 5.81
N GLY A 188 3.74 6.84 7.03
CA GLY A 188 2.31 7.06 7.32
C GLY A 188 1.36 5.92 6.89
N SER A 189 1.90 4.76 6.50
CA SER A 189 1.19 3.75 5.71
C SER A 189 0.89 2.48 6.51
N THR A 190 -0.19 1.80 6.13
CA THR A 190 -0.60 0.52 6.74
C THR A 190 -0.57 -0.60 5.71
N VAL A 191 -0.04 -1.76 6.13
CA VAL A 191 -0.15 -3.03 5.39
C VAL A 191 -0.83 -4.05 6.29
N GLY A 192 -1.99 -4.55 5.90
CA GLY A 192 -2.77 -5.49 6.71
C GLY A 192 -2.06 -6.84 6.87
N SER A 193 -1.69 -7.47 5.76
CA SER A 193 -0.85 -8.67 5.73
C SER A 193 0.34 -8.49 4.80
N PHE A 194 1.53 -8.89 5.25
CA PHE A 194 2.73 -8.97 4.42
C PHE A 194 3.23 -10.41 4.35
N ASN A 195 3.28 -10.99 3.15
CA ASN A 195 3.62 -12.39 2.94
C ASN A 195 4.70 -12.55 1.87
N VAL A 196 5.75 -13.31 2.19
CA VAL A 196 6.74 -13.80 1.20
C VAL A 196 6.79 -15.32 1.31
N VAL A 197 6.22 -16.04 0.34
CA VAL A 197 5.93 -17.47 0.46
C VAL A 197 6.39 -18.26 -0.76
N GLY A 198 7.23 -19.27 -0.54
CA GLY A 198 7.74 -20.09 -1.65
C GLY A 198 8.64 -19.31 -2.62
N THR A 199 9.10 -18.13 -2.19
CA THR A 199 9.89 -17.19 -2.99
C THR A 199 11.37 -17.33 -2.63
N GLU A 200 12.23 -17.42 -3.64
CA GLU A 200 13.67 -17.25 -3.50
C GLU A 200 13.99 -15.77 -3.64
N SER A 201 14.57 -15.15 -2.60
CA SER A 201 14.86 -13.72 -2.59
C SER A 201 16.23 -13.45 -1.97
N ASP A 202 16.98 -12.50 -2.53
CA ASP A 202 18.26 -12.02 -1.97
C ASP A 202 18.10 -11.29 -0.63
N GLY A 203 16.87 -11.09 -0.20
CA GLY A 203 16.53 -10.56 1.11
C GLY A 203 15.12 -10.00 1.12
N VAL A 204 14.62 -9.73 2.33
CA VAL A 204 13.39 -8.97 2.51
C VAL A 204 13.68 -7.87 3.50
N ALA A 205 13.48 -6.62 3.08
CA ALA A 205 13.59 -5.45 3.92
C ALA A 205 12.22 -4.81 4.10
N VAL A 206 11.83 -4.55 5.35
CA VAL A 206 10.70 -3.70 5.69
C VAL A 206 11.26 -2.52 6.46
N ILE A 207 11.09 -1.33 5.91
CA ILE A 207 11.71 -0.10 6.37
C ILE A 207 10.59 0.82 6.79
N GLY A 208 10.48 1.08 8.10
CA GLY A 208 9.71 2.22 8.56
C GLY A 208 10.50 3.48 8.26
N VAL A 209 9.97 4.32 7.38
CA VAL A 209 10.49 5.67 7.18
C VAL A 209 9.77 6.53 8.19
N SER A 210 10.47 6.90 9.26
CA SER A 210 9.98 7.91 10.18
C SER A 210 10.21 9.29 9.53
N GLY A 211 9.40 9.59 8.52
CA GLY A 211 9.27 10.92 7.94
C GLY A 211 8.27 11.75 8.73
N ASP A 212 7.11 11.15 9.05
CA ASP A 212 5.98 11.88 9.67
C ASP A 212 5.39 11.25 10.94
N ASP A 213 6.06 10.27 11.56
CA ASP A 213 5.80 9.92 12.97
C ASP A 213 6.40 10.99 13.90
N GLY A 214 5.77 12.15 13.97
CA GLY A 214 5.80 13.06 15.12
C GLY A 214 7.18 13.46 15.65
N VAL A 215 8.15 13.76 14.78
CA VAL A 215 9.37 14.45 15.24
C VAL A 215 9.00 15.89 15.57
N THR A 216 8.75 16.12 16.86
CA THR A 216 8.64 17.45 17.46
C THR A 216 10.01 18.12 17.46
N ALA A 217 10.32 18.85 16.40
CA ALA A 217 11.49 19.72 16.36
C ALA A 217 11.09 21.16 16.74
N GLY A 218 11.83 21.78 17.67
CA GLY A 218 11.62 23.19 18.02
C GLY A 218 10.56 23.44 19.10
N VAL A 219 10.52 22.61 20.14
CA VAL A 219 9.71 22.88 21.35
C VAL A 219 10.21 24.17 22.01
N THR A 220 9.45 25.25 21.87
CA THR A 220 9.70 26.50 22.62
C THR A 220 8.65 26.60 23.72
N ALA A 221 9.10 26.45 24.96
CA ALA A 221 8.26 26.75 26.10
C ALA A 221 8.20 28.28 26.30
N PRO A 222 7.02 28.89 26.42
CA PRO A 222 6.93 30.28 26.84
C PRO A 222 7.44 30.40 28.28
N ALA A 223 8.42 31.28 28.50
CA ALA A 223 9.13 31.47 29.79
C ALA A 223 8.23 31.85 31.00
N SER A 224 6.93 31.99 30.80
CA SER A 224 5.95 32.50 31.77
C SER A 224 4.78 31.55 32.05
N GLY A 225 4.92 30.24 31.78
CA GLY A 225 3.93 29.22 32.21
C GLY A 225 2.62 29.24 31.42
N GLY A 226 2.69 29.55 30.12
CA GLY A 226 1.57 29.40 29.19
C GLY A 226 1.48 27.98 28.59
N PRO A 227 0.41 27.67 27.84
CA PRO A 227 0.29 26.39 27.14
C PRO A 227 1.49 26.16 26.22
N VAL A 228 2.03 24.94 26.25
CA VAL A 228 3.14 24.55 25.37
C VAL A 228 2.55 24.32 23.97
N GLN A 229 3.04 25.09 23.00
CA GLN A 229 2.73 24.88 21.60
C GLN A 229 3.85 24.08 20.94
N LEU A 230 3.45 23.04 20.23
CA LEU A 230 4.35 22.28 19.38
C LEU A 230 3.99 22.58 17.93
N GLN A 231 5.02 22.92 17.16
CA GLN A 231 4.91 23.05 15.72
C GLN A 231 5.51 21.80 15.09
N THR A 232 4.71 21.11 14.29
CA THR A 232 5.06 19.87 13.60
C THR A 232 4.30 19.89 12.29
N LEU A 233 4.99 19.76 11.16
CA LEU A 233 4.31 19.70 9.86
C LEU A 233 3.38 18.48 9.84
N SER A 234 2.13 18.66 9.42
CA SER A 234 1.16 17.57 9.14
C SER A 234 1.10 16.48 10.22
N HIS A 235 0.83 16.85 11.47
CA HIS A 235 1.05 15.95 12.61
C HIS A 235 0.11 14.73 12.72
N GLY A 236 -0.98 14.65 11.96
CA GLY A 236 -1.94 13.54 12.00
C GLY A 236 -2.75 13.34 13.29
N LEU A 237 -2.36 13.98 14.39
CA LEU A 237 -3.05 13.94 15.70
C LEU A 237 -4.44 14.58 15.68
N SER A 238 -5.33 14.08 16.54
CA SER A 238 -6.67 14.58 16.84
C SER A 238 -6.80 15.09 18.28
N ASP A 239 -7.84 15.90 18.55
CA ASP A 239 -8.17 16.33 19.91
C ASP A 239 -8.38 15.14 20.85
N GLY A 240 -7.70 15.16 22.00
CA GLY A 240 -7.78 14.08 23.00
C GLY A 240 -6.73 12.99 22.84
N ASP A 241 -5.94 12.99 21.76
CA ASP A 241 -4.80 12.10 21.61
C ASP A 241 -3.75 12.35 22.70
N THR A 242 -2.98 11.33 23.04
CA THR A 242 -1.92 11.44 24.06
C THR A 242 -0.55 11.31 23.40
N VAL A 243 0.30 12.31 23.62
CA VAL A 243 1.69 12.32 23.14
C VAL A 243 2.67 12.21 24.31
N HIS A 244 3.83 11.59 24.07
CA HIS A 244 4.94 11.58 25.02
C HIS A 244 6.03 12.54 24.54
N VAL A 245 6.31 13.56 25.34
CA VAL A 245 7.37 14.53 25.07
C VAL A 245 8.57 14.22 25.95
N ALA A 246 9.75 14.14 25.35
CA ALA A 246 11.01 13.85 26.03
C ALA A 246 12.16 14.68 25.47
N GLY A 247 13.19 14.91 26.28
CA GLY A 247 14.42 15.58 25.86
C GLY A 247 14.36 17.11 25.82
N VAL A 248 13.30 17.74 26.34
CA VAL A 248 13.22 19.21 26.45
C VAL A 248 14.17 19.67 27.56
N VAL A 249 15.21 20.41 27.16
CA VAL A 249 16.23 20.99 28.05
C VAL A 249 15.85 22.44 28.36
N GLY A 250 15.78 22.80 29.64
CA GLY A 250 15.49 24.17 30.11
C GLY A 250 14.08 24.34 30.68
N ASP A 251 13.11 23.57 30.19
CA ASP A 251 11.78 23.46 30.79
C ASP A 251 11.40 21.99 30.98
N ALA A 252 11.84 21.44 32.11
CA ALA A 252 11.67 20.02 32.40
C ALA A 252 10.20 19.62 32.55
N ALA A 253 9.30 20.56 32.86
CA ALA A 253 7.88 20.30 33.03
C ALA A 253 7.20 19.89 31.71
N VAL A 254 7.79 20.25 30.57
CA VAL A 254 7.30 19.84 29.26
C VAL A 254 7.53 18.35 28.98
N ASN A 255 8.48 17.71 29.67
CA ASN A 255 8.70 16.28 29.50
C ASN A 255 7.60 15.49 30.23
N GLY A 256 6.99 14.50 29.57
CA GLY A 256 5.89 13.74 30.15
C GLY A 256 4.89 13.26 29.12
N ARG A 257 3.74 12.78 29.58
CA ARG A 257 2.58 12.47 28.73
C ARG A 257 1.60 13.63 28.80
N HIS A 258 1.08 14.05 27.65
CA HIS A 258 0.18 15.19 27.53
C HIS A 258 -1.00 14.86 26.63
N VAL A 259 -2.14 15.47 26.92
CA VAL A 259 -3.31 15.44 26.04
C VAL A 259 -3.18 16.55 25.01
N VAL A 260 -3.47 16.22 23.75
CA VAL A 260 -3.38 17.11 22.59
C VAL A 260 -4.68 17.89 22.41
N THR A 261 -4.53 19.18 22.16
CA THR A 261 -5.55 20.02 21.51
C THR A 261 -4.99 20.52 20.18
N VAL A 262 -5.62 20.15 19.07
CA VAL A 262 -5.23 20.52 17.72
C VAL A 262 -5.65 21.96 17.43
N VAL A 263 -4.71 22.77 16.93
CA VAL A 263 -4.99 24.16 16.52
C VAL A 263 -5.23 24.22 15.01
N ASP A 264 -4.33 23.61 14.25
CA ASP A 264 -4.41 23.40 12.80
C ASP A 264 -3.50 22.22 12.42
N GLY A 265 -3.41 21.87 11.13
CA GLY A 265 -2.63 20.71 10.68
C GLY A 265 -1.13 20.76 11.00
N ASN A 266 -0.60 21.92 11.42
CA ASN A 266 0.82 22.11 11.74
C ASN A 266 1.08 22.51 13.20
N HIS A 267 0.04 22.72 14.01
CA HIS A 267 0.16 23.27 15.35
C HIS A 267 -0.74 22.51 16.33
N ILE A 268 -0.13 22.09 17.45
CA ILE A 268 -0.86 21.53 18.59
C ILE A 268 -0.51 22.25 19.88
N VAL A 269 -1.45 22.20 20.83
CA VAL A 269 -1.29 22.67 22.20
C VAL A 269 -1.33 21.47 23.14
N LEU A 270 -0.42 21.45 24.11
CA LEU A 270 -0.40 20.46 25.17
C LEU A 270 -1.17 20.96 26.39
N ASP A 271 -2.09 20.14 26.91
CA ASP A 271 -2.67 20.38 28.24
C ASP A 271 -1.63 20.10 29.32
N THR A 272 -1.26 21.16 30.05
CA THR A 272 -0.27 21.16 31.13
C THR A 272 -0.92 21.24 32.52
N SER A 273 -2.25 21.15 32.62
CA SER A 273 -3.00 21.34 33.87
C SER A 273 -2.65 20.32 34.97
N GLU A 274 -2.12 19.15 34.61
CA GLU A 274 -1.64 18.15 35.58
C GLU A 274 -0.21 18.40 36.12
N LEU A 275 0.55 19.33 35.55
CA LEU A 275 1.93 19.63 35.96
C LEU A 275 2.05 20.61 37.14
N ALA A 276 0.94 21.19 37.60
CA ALA A 276 0.92 22.20 38.65
C ALA A 276 0.71 21.64 40.09
N ARG A 277 1.06 20.37 40.34
CA ARG A 277 0.98 19.74 41.67
C ARG A 277 2.33 19.38 42.26
#